data_AF-A0A4Q3J9D5-F1
#
_entry.id   AF-A0A4Q3J9D5-F1
#
_cell.length_a   1.000
_cell.length_b   1.000
_cell.length_c   1.000
_cell.angle_alpha   90.00
_cell.angle_beta   90.00
_cell.angle_gamma   90.00
#
_symmetry.space_group_name_H-M   'P 1'
#
loop_
_entity.id
_entity.type
_entity.pdbx_description
1 polymer ?
#
loop_
_entity_poly.entity_id
_entity_poly.type
_entity_poly.pdbx_seq_one_letter_code
_entity_poly.pdbx_strand_id
1 'polypeptide(L)'
;MTPVSRPGCWLRRGPVRRLVSSAVLASLTGLTLVGAPRPAHAAPNEAQEEGRQRFKRGVEFFKEGDYNAALVEFRRAYEVAPSYRILYNLGQTSYELQDYAGALTAFTRYLKEGGAEVDAARRAE
;
A
#
# COMPACT_ATOMS: atom_id res chain seq x y z
N MET A 1 -6.15 28.56 53.50
CA MET A 1 -7.61 28.76 53.68
C MET A 1 -8.09 29.78 52.65
N THR A 2 -9.14 29.40 51.91
CA THR A 2 -9.95 30.15 50.90
C THR A 2 -9.29 30.48 49.54
N PRO A 3 -10.06 30.69 48.44
CA PRO A 3 -10.20 29.68 47.38
C PRO A 3 -10.03 30.26 45.95
N VAL A 4 -9.82 29.43 44.93
CA VAL A 4 -10.19 29.79 43.55
C VAL A 4 -10.92 28.63 42.88
N SER A 5 -12.23 28.81 42.80
CA SER A 5 -13.16 28.05 41.99
C SER A 5 -13.01 28.42 40.52
N ARG A 6 -13.17 27.46 39.60
CA ARG A 6 -14.00 27.64 38.41
C ARG A 6 -14.52 26.28 37.88
N PRO A 7 -15.84 26.12 37.69
CA PRO A 7 -16.46 24.90 37.20
C PRO A 7 -16.56 24.92 35.67
N GLY A 8 -16.10 23.84 35.01
CA GLY A 8 -16.30 23.60 33.59
C GLY A 8 -17.52 22.71 33.37
N CYS A 9 -18.55 23.27 32.74
CA CYS A 9 -19.87 22.71 32.55
C CYS A 9 -19.93 21.33 31.86
N TRP A 10 -20.76 20.48 32.44
CA TRP A 10 -21.29 19.23 31.92
C TRP A 10 -22.07 19.47 30.62
N LEU A 11 -21.58 18.95 29.49
CA LEU A 11 -22.36 18.93 28.25
C LEU A 11 -23.40 17.81 28.32
N ARG A 12 -24.60 18.21 28.73
CA ARG A 12 -25.84 17.43 28.81
C ARG A 12 -26.24 16.94 27.42
N ARG A 13 -26.00 15.65 27.13
CA ARG A 13 -26.58 14.99 25.95
C ARG A 13 -28.08 14.79 26.18
N GLY A 14 -28.90 15.52 25.44
CA GLY A 14 -30.35 15.34 25.42
C GLY A 14 -30.74 14.05 24.67
N PRO A 15 -31.85 13.38 25.05
CA PRO A 15 -32.32 12.18 24.37
C PRO A 15 -33.09 12.57 23.10
N VAL A 16 -32.68 12.03 21.95
CA VAL A 16 -33.47 12.13 20.72
C VAL A 16 -34.31 10.86 20.58
N ARG A 17 -35.58 10.94 21.01
CA ARG A 17 -36.64 10.01 20.58
C ARG A 17 -37.09 10.42 19.19
N ARG A 18 -36.97 9.54 18.20
CA ARG A 18 -37.73 9.58 16.94
C ARG A 18 -38.10 8.12 16.61
N LEU A 19 -39.24 7.66 17.12
CA LEU A 19 -40.49 7.49 16.37
C LEU A 19 -40.33 6.48 15.22
N VAL A 20 -40.72 5.25 15.53
CA VAL A 20 -40.98 4.17 14.58
C VAL A 20 -42.24 4.56 13.79
N SER A 21 -42.13 4.62 12.46
CA SER A 21 -43.29 4.66 11.57
C SER A 21 -43.10 3.60 10.50
N SER A 22 -43.83 2.50 10.66
CA SER A 22 -44.06 1.50 9.63
C SER A 22 -45.05 2.07 8.61
N ALA A 23 -44.72 2.01 7.32
CA ALA A 23 -45.71 2.01 6.25
C ALA A 23 -45.11 1.33 5.01
N VAL A 24 -45.56 0.10 4.79
CA VAL A 24 -45.33 -0.72 3.60
C VAL A 24 -46.08 -0.11 2.43
N LEU A 25 -45.43 0.10 1.30
CA LEU A 25 -46.08 0.14 -0.02
C LEU A 25 -45.17 -0.56 -1.02
N ALA A 26 -45.67 -1.68 -1.53
CA ALA A 26 -45.04 -2.54 -2.50
C ALA A 26 -44.92 -1.84 -3.85
N SER A 27 -43.69 -1.78 -4.37
CA SER A 27 -43.40 -1.50 -5.77
C SER A 27 -42.55 -2.65 -6.30
N LEU A 28 -43.13 -3.47 -7.16
CA LEU A 28 -42.43 -4.47 -7.98
C LEU A 28 -41.55 -3.73 -8.99
N THR A 29 -40.36 -3.29 -8.57
CA THR A 29 -39.29 -2.86 -9.47
C THR A 29 -38.25 -3.97 -9.52
N GLY A 30 -37.93 -4.40 -10.74
CA GLY A 30 -37.17 -5.59 -11.04
C GLY A 30 -35.92 -5.76 -10.18
N LEU A 31 -35.74 -6.98 -9.67
CA LEU A 31 -34.49 -7.46 -9.13
C LEU A 31 -33.48 -7.54 -10.29
N THR A 32 -32.95 -6.40 -10.72
CA THR A 32 -31.67 -6.41 -11.40
C THR A 32 -30.66 -6.85 -10.34
N LEU A 33 -30.08 -8.03 -10.54
CA LEU A 33 -28.81 -8.37 -9.91
C LEU A 33 -27.81 -7.31 -10.38
N VAL A 34 -27.75 -6.16 -9.69
CA VAL A 34 -26.54 -5.37 -9.65
C VAL A 34 -25.55 -6.27 -8.93
N GLY A 35 -24.77 -6.99 -9.73
CA GLY A 35 -23.60 -7.72 -9.24
C GLY A 35 -22.78 -6.71 -8.45
N ALA A 36 -22.75 -6.86 -7.13
CA ALA A 36 -21.83 -6.10 -6.30
C ALA A 36 -20.43 -6.27 -6.92
N PRO A 37 -19.64 -5.19 -7.09
CA PRO A 37 -18.27 -5.34 -7.53
C PRO A 37 -17.61 -6.25 -6.49
N ARG A 38 -17.38 -7.50 -6.88
CA ARG A 38 -16.58 -8.42 -6.07
C ARG A 38 -15.27 -7.66 -5.83
N PRO A 39 -14.80 -7.51 -4.59
CA PRO A 39 -13.44 -7.06 -4.38
C PRO A 39 -12.57 -8.07 -5.13
N ALA A 40 -12.04 -7.61 -6.26
CA ALA A 40 -11.21 -8.37 -7.15
C ALA A 40 -9.96 -8.69 -6.34
N HIS A 41 -9.97 -9.84 -5.67
CA HIS A 41 -8.74 -10.57 -5.47
C HIS A 41 -8.32 -10.93 -6.89
N ALA A 42 -7.59 -10.01 -7.54
CA ALA A 42 -6.94 -10.26 -8.81
C ALA A 42 -6.31 -11.63 -8.69
N ALA A 43 -6.61 -12.52 -9.65
CA ALA A 43 -6.12 -13.88 -9.56
C ALA A 43 -4.60 -13.80 -9.35
N PRO A 44 -3.98 -14.64 -8.50
CA PRO A 44 -2.54 -14.51 -8.21
C PRO A 44 -1.65 -14.40 -9.45
N ASN A 45 -2.09 -14.97 -10.58
CA ASN A 45 -1.43 -14.85 -11.87
C ASN A 45 -1.52 -13.45 -12.50
N GLU A 46 -2.64 -12.74 -12.38
CA GLU A 46 -2.83 -11.37 -12.88
C GLU A 46 -1.95 -10.38 -12.13
N ALA A 47 -1.93 -10.48 -10.80
CA ALA A 47 -1.06 -9.65 -9.95
C ALA A 47 0.43 -9.92 -10.25
N GLN A 48 0.81 -11.20 -10.42
CA GLN A 48 2.19 -11.55 -10.79
C GLN A 48 2.58 -10.98 -12.16
N GLU A 49 1.70 -11.04 -13.16
CA GLU A 49 1.97 -10.47 -14.48
C GLU A 49 2.03 -8.95 -14.43
N GLU A 50 1.12 -8.28 -13.71
CA GLU A 50 1.22 -6.84 -13.49
C GLU A 50 2.55 -6.47 -12.82
N GLY A 51 2.93 -7.15 -11.74
CA GLY A 51 4.20 -6.93 -11.06
C GLY A 51 5.40 -7.11 -12.00
N ARG A 52 5.35 -8.11 -12.89
CA ARG A 52 6.39 -8.35 -13.91
C ARG A 52 6.47 -7.20 -14.92
N GLN A 53 5.33 -6.69 -15.39
CA GLN A 53 5.29 -5.59 -16.35
C GLN A 53 5.76 -4.27 -15.72
N ARG A 54 5.34 -4.00 -14.48
CA ARG A 54 5.85 -2.89 -13.65
C ARG A 54 7.36 -2.98 -13.50
N PHE A 55 7.88 -4.16 -13.13
CA PHE A 55 9.31 -4.37 -12.99
C PHE A 55 10.08 -4.09 -14.29
N LYS A 56 9.59 -4.57 -15.44
CA LYS A 56 10.23 -4.31 -16.75
C LYS A 56 10.33 -2.82 -17.05
N ARG A 57 9.23 -2.06 -16.86
CA ARG A 57 9.24 -0.60 -17.02
C ARG A 57 10.18 0.09 -16.06
N GLY A 58 10.25 -0.36 -14.80
CA GLY A 58 11.22 0.16 -13.84
C GLY A 58 12.66 -0.01 -14.31
N VAL A 59 12.99 -1.17 -14.91
CA VAL A 59 14.31 -1.43 -15.50
C VAL A 59 14.57 -0.53 -16.71
N GLU A 60 13.57 -0.27 -17.56
CA GLU A 60 13.68 0.64 -18.70
C GLU A 60 13.98 2.06 -18.23
N PHE A 61 13.18 2.62 -17.32
CA PHE A 61 13.42 3.94 -16.76
C PHE A 61 14.77 4.05 -16.05
N PHE A 62 15.20 3.01 -15.34
CA PHE A 62 16.52 3.01 -14.69
C PHE A 62 17.64 3.11 -15.72
N LYS A 63 17.56 2.37 -16.83
CA LYS A 63 18.54 2.43 -17.93
C LYS A 63 18.56 3.79 -18.63
N GLU A 64 17.42 4.46 -18.68
CA GLU A 64 17.27 5.81 -19.22
C GLU A 64 17.77 6.90 -18.25
N GLY A 65 18.09 6.54 -17.00
CA GLY A 65 18.49 7.48 -15.96
C GLY A 65 17.32 8.21 -15.29
N ASP A 66 16.07 7.89 -15.66
CA ASP A 66 14.89 8.39 -14.94
C ASP A 66 14.65 7.54 -13.68
N TYR A 67 15.51 7.78 -12.69
CA TYR A 67 15.47 7.04 -11.44
C TYR A 67 14.20 7.32 -10.62
N ASN A 68 13.58 8.49 -10.80
CA ASN A 68 12.31 8.81 -10.14
C ASN A 68 11.18 7.93 -10.67
N ALA A 69 11.04 7.82 -12.00
CA ALA A 69 10.06 6.94 -12.61
C ALA A 69 10.35 5.46 -12.30
N ALA A 70 11.63 5.06 -12.35
CA ALA A 70 12.06 3.71 -11.99
C ALA A 70 11.65 3.34 -10.56
N LEU A 71 11.85 4.25 -9.61
CA LEU A 71 11.51 4.03 -8.20
C LEU A 71 10.00 3.79 -8.02
N VAL A 72 9.17 4.55 -8.72
CA VAL A 72 7.72 4.38 -8.69
C VAL A 72 7.32 3.01 -9.23
N GLU A 73 7.83 2.63 -10.41
CA GLU A 73 7.50 1.35 -11.02
C GLU A 73 7.99 0.15 -10.19
N PHE A 74 9.19 0.21 -9.62
CA PHE A 74 9.69 -0.84 -8.74
C PHE A 74 8.90 -0.95 -7.43
N ARG A 75 8.48 0.17 -6.83
CA ARG A 75 7.63 0.15 -5.63
C ARG A 75 6.30 -0.52 -5.91
N ARG A 76 5.64 -0.15 -7.02
CA ARG A 76 4.40 -0.79 -7.45
C ARG A 76 4.58 -2.28 -7.77
N ALA A 77 5.69 -2.65 -8.42
CA ALA A 77 6.01 -4.05 -8.67
C ALA A 77 6.11 -4.85 -7.36
N TYR A 78 6.80 -4.29 -6.35
CA TYR A 78 6.94 -4.92 -5.04
C TYR A 78 5.63 -4.98 -4.26
N GLU A 79 4.78 -3.96 -4.34
CA GLU A 79 3.46 -3.94 -3.68
C GLU A 79 2.52 -5.02 -4.21
N VAL A 80 2.52 -5.23 -5.53
CA VAL A 80 1.62 -6.18 -6.19
C VAL A 80 2.16 -7.62 -6.15
N ALA A 81 3.46 -7.78 -6.37
CA ALA A 81 4.13 -9.08 -6.35
C ALA A 81 5.45 -8.98 -5.55
N PRO A 82 5.39 -9.11 -4.21
CA PRO A 82 6.55 -9.00 -3.36
C PRO A 82 7.63 -10.03 -3.72
N SER A 83 8.85 -9.54 -3.96
CA SER A 83 10.02 -10.39 -4.20
C SER A 83 11.27 -9.69 -3.69
N TYR A 84 12.10 -10.43 -2.95
CA TYR A 84 13.37 -9.88 -2.44
C TYR A 84 14.25 -9.35 -3.58
N ARG A 85 14.20 -9.95 -4.77
CA ARG A 85 14.99 -9.52 -5.95
C ARG A 85 14.66 -8.09 -6.40
N ILE A 86 13.43 -7.64 -6.19
CA ILE A 86 13.02 -6.26 -6.50
C ILE A 86 13.64 -5.28 -5.50
N LEU A 87 13.86 -5.68 -4.24
CA LEU A 87 14.45 -4.82 -3.20
C LEU A 87 15.87 -4.36 -3.57
N TYR A 88 16.65 -5.20 -4.26
CA TYR A 88 17.96 -4.77 -4.74
C TYR A 88 17.84 -3.62 -5.74
N ASN A 89 16.90 -3.71 -6.68
CA ASN A 89 16.66 -2.65 -7.66
C ASN A 89 16.16 -1.38 -6.97
N LEU A 90 15.26 -1.49 -5.99
CA LEU A 90 14.84 -0.36 -5.16
C LEU A 90 16.03 0.30 -4.44
N GLY A 91 16.94 -0.49 -3.89
CA GLY A 91 18.14 0.02 -3.23
C GLY A 91 19.08 0.76 -4.18
N GLN A 92 19.33 0.20 -5.36
CA GLN A 92 20.14 0.82 -6.40
C GLN A 92 19.50 2.12 -6.89
N THR A 93 18.21 2.12 -7.22
CA THR A 93 17.50 3.33 -7.65
C THR A 93 17.50 4.41 -6.58
N SER A 94 17.28 4.05 -5.31
CA SER A 94 17.38 5.01 -4.20
C SER A 94 18.81 5.57 -4.05
N TYR A 95 19.84 4.73 -4.27
CA TYR A 95 21.23 5.17 -4.23
C TYR A 95 21.55 6.18 -5.34
N GLU A 96 21.10 5.92 -6.57
CA GLU A 96 21.23 6.83 -7.71
C GLU A 96 20.50 8.17 -7.47
N LEU A 97 19.36 8.13 -6.78
CA LEU A 97 18.63 9.32 -6.33
C LEU A 97 19.27 10.02 -5.11
N GLN A 98 20.39 9.51 -4.60
CA GLN A 98 21.05 9.98 -3.37
C GLN A 98 20.18 9.86 -2.11
N ASP A 99 19.11 9.06 -2.15
CA ASP A 99 18.33 8.64 -1.00
C ASP A 99 19.04 7.47 -0.31
N TYR A 100 20.15 7.77 0.34
CA TYR A 100 20.99 6.75 0.98
C TYR A 100 20.28 6.03 2.13
N ALA A 101 19.34 6.70 2.81
CA ALA A 101 18.54 6.08 3.86
C ALA A 101 17.57 5.04 3.28
N GLY A 102 16.88 5.39 2.19
CA GLY A 102 16.04 4.45 1.44
C GLY A 102 16.85 3.29 0.86
N ALA A 103 18.02 3.57 0.30
CA ALA A 103 18.92 2.56 -0.25
C ALA A 103 19.36 1.55 0.82
N LEU A 104 19.86 2.05 1.97
CA LEU A 104 20.25 1.21 3.10
C LEU A 104 19.10 0.34 3.59
N THR A 105 17.90 0.92 3.70
CA THR A 105 16.70 0.17 4.11
C THR A 105 16.38 -0.95 3.12
N ALA A 106 16.42 -0.66 1.82
CA ALA A 106 16.12 -1.64 0.77
C ALA A 106 17.16 -2.76 0.72
N PHE A 107 18.46 -2.44 0.77
CA PHE A 107 19.53 -3.45 0.79
C PHE A 107 19.54 -4.30 2.06
N THR A 108 19.28 -3.70 3.22
CA THR A 108 19.14 -4.44 4.48
C THR A 108 18.02 -5.47 4.38
N ARG A 109 16.88 -5.07 3.80
CA ARG A 109 15.77 -5.98 3.57
C ARG A 109 16.08 -7.02 2.50
N TYR A 110 16.78 -6.66 1.42
CA TYR A 110 17.23 -7.59 0.39
C TYR A 110 18.05 -8.75 0.98
N LEU A 111 19.04 -8.43 1.82
CA LEU A 111 19.87 -9.42 2.48
C LEU A 111 19.08 -10.27 3.49
N LYS A 112 18.17 -9.63 4.24
CA LYS A 112 17.34 -10.31 5.24
C LYS A 112 16.32 -11.27 4.60
N GLU A 113 15.61 -10.82 3.58
CA GLU A 113 14.55 -11.58 2.91
C GLU A 113 15.13 -12.62 1.94
N GLY A 114 16.22 -12.30 1.26
CA GLY A 114 16.89 -13.23 0.36
C GLY A 114 17.75 -14.28 1.07
N GLY A 115 18.31 -13.98 2.24
CA GLY A 115 19.03 -14.93 3.08
C GLY A 115 20.07 -15.76 2.31
N ALA A 116 19.90 -17.08 2.31
CA ALA A 116 20.79 -18.01 1.63
C ALA A 116 20.67 -18.02 0.09
N GLU A 117 19.58 -17.46 -0.46
CA GLU A 117 19.39 -17.32 -1.92
C GLU A 117 20.21 -16.15 -2.50
N VAL A 118 20.79 -15.30 -1.65
CA VAL A 118 21.73 -14.27 -2.08
C VAL A 118 23.14 -14.85 -2.08
N ASP A 119 23.74 -14.90 -3.27
CA ASP A 119 25.11 -15.36 -3.46
C ASP A 119 26.08 -14.64 -2.52
N ALA A 120 27.07 -15.36 -2.01
CA ALA A 120 28.03 -14.82 -1.05
C ALA A 120 28.77 -13.57 -1.59
N ALA A 121 29.08 -13.54 -2.89
CA ALA A 121 29.66 -12.38 -3.54
C ALA A 121 28.75 -11.14 -3.44
N ARG A 122 27.46 -11.33 -3.73
CA ARG A 122 26.43 -10.27 -3.68
C ARG A 122 26.15 -9.74 -2.28
N ARG A 123 26.45 -10.53 -1.24
CA ARG A 123 26.34 -10.10 0.16
C ARG A 123 27.53 -9.26 0.64
N ALA A 124 28.64 -9.29 -0.10
CA ALA A 124 29.88 -8.59 0.24
C ALA A 124 30.09 -7.29 -0.57
N GLU A 125 29.32 -7.10 -1.65
CA GLU A 125 29.16 -5.82 -2.35
C GLU A 125 28.48 -4.77 -1.46
#